data_AF-A0A373CH05-F1
#
_entry.id   AF-A0A373CH05-F1
#
_cell.length_a   1.000
_cell.length_b   1.000
_cell.length_c   1.000
_cell.angle_alpha   90.00
_cell.angle_beta   90.00
_cell.angle_gamma   90.00
#
_symmetry.space_group_name_H-M   'P 1'
#
loop_
_entity.id
_entity.type
_entity.pdbx_description
1 polymer ?
#
loop_
_entity_poly.entity_id
_entity_poly.type
_entity_poly.pdbx_seq_one_letter_code
_entity_poly.pdbx_strand_id
1 'polypeptide(L)'
;MEHADNPLSRAEQSRAEQSRAEQLENCNFIKVILMGFIVLYHSLAMWLPEGWFGMPAQASVSLGLIAQWLNSFHIYAFVLISGYIFAYLKFERNKYQNFTSLIKNKAKRLLIPYFFVAVVWLIPWDYAFQTESNQIAVSDYLLALSPSQLWFLWMMFGVFVLAYFLTGMMWKKPLWGLMISFVLYAVSIIGLRFIPNYFQIWYTCRFMMLFYTGMMIRKDRKGLIYKIPWYVWVAIDLLLFVLTEYCNAFENGIIIKLLHIGMPMLLHIIGAVMAFTTLNAFSGKINFKTNRLYLFFEKNNFTIYLFHQQIIYLVITLLNGKVPSGVLAICNFAIAIILSSLIAVVLNKWKLTRFLTGQKA
;
A
#
# COMPACT_ATOMS: atom_id res chain seq x y z
N MET A 1 10.62 -1.07 47.81
CA MET A 1 9.15 -0.99 47.71
C MET A 1 8.76 -1.56 46.37
N GLU A 2 8.20 -2.77 46.43
CA GLU A 2 7.72 -3.59 45.33
C GLU A 2 6.62 -2.84 44.56
N HIS A 3 6.82 -2.59 43.27
CA HIS A 3 5.74 -2.18 42.39
C HIS A 3 4.88 -3.43 42.11
N ALA A 4 3.80 -3.58 42.88
CA ALA A 4 2.75 -4.54 42.58
C ALA A 4 2.04 -4.12 41.28
N ASP A 5 2.38 -4.78 40.17
CA ASP A 5 1.56 -4.80 38.97
C ASP A 5 0.24 -5.48 39.35
N ASN A 6 -0.82 -4.69 39.53
CA ASN A 6 -2.13 -5.22 39.86
C ASN A 6 -2.66 -6.00 38.64
N PRO A 7 -2.85 -7.33 38.70
CA PRO A 7 -3.31 -8.08 37.56
C PRO A 7 -4.75 -7.68 37.24
N LEU A 8 -4.97 -7.13 36.04
CA LEU A 8 -6.29 -6.81 35.49
C LEU A 8 -7.26 -7.97 35.79
N SER A 9 -8.48 -7.64 36.23
CA SER A 9 -9.50 -8.65 36.49
C SER A 9 -9.77 -9.49 35.23
N ARG A 10 -10.19 -10.75 35.40
CA ARG A 10 -10.48 -11.66 34.28
C ARG A 10 -11.45 -11.06 33.25
N ALA A 11 -12.39 -10.24 33.71
CA ALA A 11 -13.34 -9.51 32.86
C ALA A 11 -12.66 -8.39 32.05
N GLU A 12 -11.73 -7.64 32.64
CA GLU A 12 -10.97 -6.59 31.95
C GLU A 12 -9.98 -7.19 30.94
N GLN A 13 -9.35 -8.32 31.26
CA GLN A 13 -8.51 -9.05 30.32
C GLN A 13 -9.33 -9.53 29.11
N SER A 14 -10.50 -10.12 29.34
CA SER A 14 -11.40 -10.56 28.27
C SER A 14 -11.87 -9.39 27.37
N ARG A 15 -12.27 -8.26 27.98
CA ARG A 15 -12.64 -7.04 27.23
C ARG A 15 -11.48 -6.49 26.42
N ALA A 16 -10.28 -6.47 26.99
CA ALA A 16 -9.09 -6.00 26.29
C ALA A 16 -8.72 -6.92 25.12
N GLU A 17 -8.86 -8.23 25.25
CA GLU A 17 -8.66 -9.17 24.16
C GLU A 17 -9.68 -9.01 23.04
N GLN A 18 -10.96 -8.85 23.38
CA GLN A 18 -12.03 -8.62 22.42
C GLN A 18 -11.80 -7.33 21.62
N SER A 19 -11.43 -6.24 22.30
CA SER A 19 -11.08 -4.97 21.64
C SER A 19 -9.86 -5.10 20.71
N ARG A 20 -8.85 -5.91 21.08
CA ARG A 20 -7.69 -6.17 20.21
C ARG A 20 -8.07 -6.98 18.97
N ALA A 21 -8.98 -7.95 19.11
CA ALA A 21 -9.47 -8.73 17.98
C ALA A 21 -10.24 -7.84 17.00
N GLU A 22 -11.13 -6.99 17.50
CA GLU A 22 -11.90 -6.03 16.69
C GLU A 22 -10.99 -5.06 15.93
N GLN A 23 -9.95 -4.53 16.57
CA GLN A 23 -8.98 -3.65 15.90
C GLN A 23 -8.24 -4.33 14.73
N LEU A 24 -7.98 -5.63 14.83
CA LEU A 24 -7.36 -6.39 13.73
C LEU A 24 -8.33 -6.65 12.59
N GLU A 25 -9.59 -6.94 12.92
CA GLU A 25 -10.65 -7.07 11.93
C GLU A 25 -10.84 -5.76 11.17
N ASN A 26 -10.84 -4.62 11.87
CA ASN A 26 -10.85 -3.31 11.25
C ASN A 26 -9.64 -3.12 10.33
N CYS A 27 -8.44 -3.53 10.74
CA CYS A 27 -7.25 -3.46 9.87
C CYS A 27 -7.39 -4.31 8.60
N ASN A 28 -8.06 -5.47 8.67
CA ASN A 28 -8.36 -6.27 7.47
C ASN A 28 -9.35 -5.53 6.57
N PHE A 29 -10.43 -5.00 7.14
CA PHE A 29 -11.42 -4.20 6.41
C PHE A 29 -10.76 -3.05 5.65
N ILE A 30 -9.93 -2.26 6.34
CA ILE A 30 -9.23 -1.12 5.73
C ILE A 30 -8.35 -1.60 4.56
N LYS A 31 -7.60 -2.70 4.72
CA LYS A 31 -6.75 -3.25 3.64
C LYS A 31 -7.54 -3.70 2.42
N VAL A 32 -8.73 -4.27 2.59
CA VAL A 32 -9.60 -4.67 1.47
C VAL A 32 -10.01 -3.44 0.67
N ILE A 33 -10.46 -2.37 1.35
CA ILE A 33 -10.87 -1.13 0.69
C ILE A 33 -9.68 -0.44 0.00
N LEU A 34 -8.53 -0.36 0.66
CA LEU A 34 -7.30 0.19 0.06
C LEU A 34 -6.88 -0.58 -1.20
N MET A 35 -7.08 -1.90 -1.24
CA MET A 35 -6.82 -2.67 -2.45
C MET A 35 -7.76 -2.31 -3.59
N GLY A 36 -9.04 -2.05 -3.28
CA GLY A 36 -9.98 -1.49 -4.25
C GLY A 36 -9.52 -0.14 -4.78
N PHE A 37 -9.03 0.75 -3.90
CA PHE A 37 -8.48 2.04 -4.30
C PHE A 37 -7.22 1.94 -5.16
N ILE A 38 -6.36 0.92 -4.95
CA ILE A 38 -5.24 0.64 -5.86
C ILE A 38 -5.76 0.37 -7.27
N VAL A 39 -6.73 -0.53 -7.43
CA VAL A 39 -7.29 -0.88 -8.75
C VAL A 39 -7.97 0.33 -9.39
N LEU A 40 -8.70 1.12 -8.60
CA LEU A 40 -9.32 2.36 -9.06
C LEU A 40 -8.26 3.37 -9.53
N TYR A 41 -7.20 3.58 -8.75
CA TYR A 41 -6.08 4.44 -9.12
C TYR A 41 -5.44 4.00 -10.44
N HIS A 42 -5.12 2.70 -10.60
CA HIS A 42 -4.54 2.18 -11.84
C HIS A 42 -5.49 2.36 -13.04
N SER A 43 -6.80 2.31 -12.79
CA SER A 43 -7.82 2.54 -13.83
C SER A 43 -7.87 3.99 -14.31
N LEU A 44 -7.34 4.92 -13.51
CA LEU A 44 -7.26 6.35 -13.78
C LEU A 44 -5.83 6.82 -14.14
N ALA A 45 -4.81 5.97 -13.97
CA ALA A 45 -3.40 6.35 -14.08
C ALA A 45 -2.98 6.87 -15.46
N MET A 46 -3.75 6.56 -16.51
CA MET A 46 -3.55 7.08 -17.86
C MET A 46 -3.73 8.61 -17.96
N TRP A 47 -4.51 9.21 -17.06
CA TRP A 47 -4.72 10.67 -17.00
C TRP A 47 -3.75 11.39 -16.05
N LEU A 48 -2.75 10.68 -15.49
CA LEU A 48 -1.68 11.34 -14.75
C LEU A 48 -0.80 12.18 -15.68
N PRO A 49 -0.16 13.25 -15.18
CA PRO A 49 0.71 14.12 -15.98
C PRO A 49 1.84 13.38 -16.70
N GLU A 50 2.41 12.35 -16.05
CA GLU A 50 3.49 11.53 -16.61
C GLU A 50 2.99 10.47 -17.61
N GLY A 51 1.68 10.17 -17.62
CA GLY A 51 1.04 9.23 -18.56
C GLY A 51 1.56 7.79 -18.48
N TRP A 52 0.84 6.90 -17.80
CA TRP A 52 1.27 5.50 -17.66
C TRP A 52 1.22 4.66 -18.97
N PHE A 53 0.44 5.08 -19.99
CA PHE A 53 0.16 4.28 -21.21
C PHE A 53 0.25 5.09 -22.51
N GLY A 54 1.14 6.07 -22.53
CA GLY A 54 1.10 7.13 -23.52
C GLY A 54 -0.03 8.12 -23.23
N MET A 55 -0.21 9.09 -24.13
CA MET A 55 -1.14 10.17 -23.90
C MET A 55 -2.59 9.72 -24.09
N PRO A 56 -3.51 10.12 -23.20
CA PRO A 56 -4.92 9.84 -23.39
C PRO A 56 -5.42 10.49 -24.68
N ALA A 57 -6.19 9.75 -25.48
CA ALA A 57 -6.79 10.32 -26.70
C ALA A 57 -7.74 11.50 -26.36
N GLN A 58 -8.33 11.47 -25.17
CA GLN A 58 -9.12 12.54 -24.60
C GLN A 58 -8.61 12.86 -23.19
N ALA A 59 -7.94 14.00 -23.05
CA ALA A 59 -7.43 14.48 -21.77
C ALA A 59 -8.57 14.76 -20.78
N SER A 60 -8.31 14.56 -19.49
CA SER A 60 -9.26 14.88 -18.42
C SER A 60 -8.51 15.27 -17.15
N VAL A 61 -8.51 16.56 -16.85
CA VAL A 61 -7.85 17.11 -15.66
C VAL A 61 -8.48 16.52 -14.39
N SER A 62 -9.81 16.41 -14.33
CA SER A 62 -10.51 15.88 -13.16
C SER A 62 -10.12 14.43 -12.84
N LEU A 63 -10.02 13.56 -13.85
CA LEU A 63 -9.59 12.17 -13.64
C LEU A 63 -8.12 12.10 -13.20
N GLY A 64 -7.26 12.95 -13.76
CA GLY A 64 -5.87 13.08 -13.35
C GLY A 64 -5.73 13.53 -11.89
N LEU A 65 -6.46 14.55 -11.45
CA LEU A 65 -6.46 15.03 -10.07
C LEU A 65 -6.96 13.98 -9.09
N ILE A 66 -8.02 13.23 -9.44
CA ILE A 66 -8.50 12.11 -8.61
C ILE A 66 -7.42 11.04 -8.51
N ALA A 67 -6.74 10.70 -9.61
CA ALA A 67 -5.66 9.72 -9.60
C ALA A 67 -4.49 10.17 -8.72
N GLN A 68 -4.05 11.42 -8.82
CA GLN A 68 -3.00 11.99 -7.97
C GLN A 68 -3.39 11.96 -6.49
N TRP A 69 -4.60 12.38 -6.15
CA TRP A 69 -5.08 12.35 -4.78
C TRP A 69 -5.15 10.92 -4.24
N LEU A 70 -5.68 9.96 -5.00
CA LEU A 70 -5.65 8.55 -4.61
C LEU A 70 -4.22 8.09 -4.36
N ASN A 71 -3.28 8.41 -5.26
CA ASN A 71 -1.87 8.06 -5.15
C ASN A 71 -1.19 8.63 -3.90
N SER A 72 -1.73 9.72 -3.36
CA SER A 72 -1.17 10.35 -2.16
C SER A 72 -1.29 9.48 -0.91
N PHE A 73 -2.28 8.58 -0.81
CA PHE A 73 -2.54 7.86 0.44
C PHE A 73 -2.61 6.34 0.34
N HIS A 74 -3.05 5.74 -0.77
CA HIS A 74 -3.53 4.35 -0.73
C HIS A 74 -2.42 3.32 -0.40
N ILE A 75 -1.26 3.40 -1.06
CA ILE A 75 -0.10 2.52 -0.77
C ILE A 75 0.48 2.85 0.61
N TYR A 76 0.61 4.14 0.93
CA TYR A 76 1.17 4.63 2.19
C TYR A 76 0.34 4.16 3.41
N ALA A 77 -0.98 4.23 3.31
CA ALA A 77 -1.90 3.69 4.28
C ALA A 77 -1.74 2.17 4.44
N PHE A 78 -1.55 1.43 3.33
CA PHE A 78 -1.32 -0.01 3.39
C PHE A 78 -0.03 -0.36 4.15
N VAL A 79 1.05 0.39 3.92
CA VAL A 79 2.32 0.24 4.65
C VAL A 79 2.14 0.58 6.13
N LEU A 80 1.45 1.68 6.44
CA LEU A 80 1.14 2.09 7.81
C LEU A 80 0.38 1.00 8.56
N ILE A 81 -0.69 0.45 7.99
CA ILE A 81 -1.45 -0.64 8.62
C ILE A 81 -0.59 -1.90 8.77
N SER A 82 0.31 -2.16 7.82
CA SER A 82 1.26 -3.26 7.93
C SER A 82 2.23 -3.09 9.09
N GLY A 83 2.68 -1.86 9.37
CA GLY A 83 3.43 -1.50 10.57
C GLY A 83 2.61 -1.67 11.85
N TYR A 84 1.36 -1.21 11.86
CA TYR A 84 0.42 -1.38 12.97
C TYR A 84 0.25 -2.86 13.34
N ILE A 85 -0.06 -3.71 12.36
CA ILE A 85 -0.21 -5.16 12.54
C ILE A 85 1.12 -5.79 12.97
N PHE A 86 2.24 -5.34 12.42
CA PHE A 86 3.56 -5.86 12.78
C PHE A 86 3.87 -5.61 14.25
N ALA A 87 3.67 -4.39 14.74
CA ALA A 87 3.87 -4.04 16.14
C ALA A 87 3.02 -4.91 17.07
N TYR A 88 1.74 -5.09 16.73
CA TYR A 88 0.85 -5.99 17.46
C TYR A 88 1.40 -7.43 17.50
N LEU A 89 1.75 -7.99 16.34
CA LEU A 89 2.23 -9.36 16.25
C LEU A 89 3.56 -9.55 17.00
N LYS A 90 4.49 -8.59 16.89
CA LYS A 90 5.83 -8.69 17.49
C LYS A 90 5.82 -8.48 19.00
N PHE A 91 5.19 -7.41 19.47
CA PHE A 91 5.30 -6.99 20.87
C PHE A 91 4.17 -7.52 21.77
N GLU A 92 2.99 -7.83 21.23
CA GLU A 92 1.85 -8.28 22.05
C GLU A 92 1.56 -9.78 21.91
N ARG A 93 1.89 -10.38 20.76
CA ARG A 93 1.66 -11.81 20.49
C ARG A 93 2.95 -12.63 20.46
N ASN A 94 4.09 -12.01 20.74
CA ASN A 94 5.41 -12.65 20.69
C ASN A 94 5.69 -13.41 19.38
N LYS A 95 5.09 -12.97 18.27
CA LYS A 95 5.32 -13.54 16.95
C LYS A 95 6.54 -12.86 16.31
N TYR A 96 7.27 -13.56 15.44
CA TYR A 96 8.45 -13.01 14.77
C TYR A 96 9.64 -12.68 15.70
N GLN A 97 9.84 -13.46 16.77
CA GLN A 97 11.08 -13.39 17.55
C GLN A 97 12.28 -13.88 16.74
N ASN A 98 12.07 -14.96 15.98
CA ASN A 98 13.11 -15.56 15.14
C ASN A 98 13.09 -14.95 13.73
N PHE A 99 14.24 -14.46 13.27
CA PHE A 99 14.42 -13.90 11.93
C PHE A 99 13.96 -14.86 10.83
N THR A 100 14.39 -16.12 10.89
CA THR A 100 14.04 -17.16 9.91
C THR A 100 12.53 -17.38 9.82
N SER A 101 11.81 -17.30 10.95
CA SER A 101 10.35 -17.42 10.97
C SER A 101 9.68 -16.23 10.28
N LEU A 102 10.20 -15.02 10.49
CA LEU A 102 9.70 -13.84 9.76
C LEU A 102 9.95 -13.97 8.27
N ILE A 103 11.19 -14.24 7.85
CA ILE A 103 11.56 -14.33 6.43
C ILE A 103 10.78 -15.41 5.72
N LYS A 104 10.72 -16.63 6.26
CA LYS A 104 9.97 -17.75 5.65
C LYS A 104 8.49 -17.39 5.46
N ASN A 105 7.87 -16.74 6.44
CA ASN A 105 6.47 -16.36 6.36
C ASN A 105 6.21 -15.21 5.37
N LYS A 106 7.13 -14.25 5.26
CA LYS A 106 6.99 -13.10 4.35
C LYS A 106 7.37 -13.46 2.92
N ALA A 107 8.44 -14.21 2.71
CA ALA A 107 8.85 -14.71 1.41
C ALA A 107 7.74 -15.58 0.77
N LYS A 108 7.13 -16.48 1.54
CA LYS A 108 5.99 -17.29 1.04
C LYS A 108 4.79 -16.47 0.61
N ARG A 109 4.54 -15.33 1.25
CA ARG A 109 3.36 -14.49 0.99
C ARG A 109 3.59 -13.37 -0.02
N LEU A 110 4.84 -13.00 -0.27
CA LEU A 110 5.20 -11.85 -1.10
C LEU A 110 6.08 -12.27 -2.27
N LEU A 111 7.23 -12.92 -2.01
CA LEU A 111 8.19 -13.26 -3.05
C LEU A 111 7.75 -14.43 -3.94
N ILE A 112 7.15 -15.49 -3.37
CA ILE A 112 6.62 -16.59 -4.20
C ILE A 112 5.55 -16.09 -5.18
N PRO A 113 4.54 -15.31 -4.74
CA PRO A 113 3.58 -14.66 -5.66
C PRO A 113 4.21 -13.73 -6.67
N TYR A 114 5.23 -12.97 -6.27
CA TYR A 114 5.98 -12.11 -7.17
C TYR A 114 6.52 -12.91 -8.36
N PHE A 115 7.32 -13.94 -8.09
CA PHE A 115 7.97 -14.72 -9.15
C PHE A 115 6.98 -15.49 -9.99
N PHE A 116 5.96 -16.08 -9.36
CA PHE A 116 4.92 -16.81 -10.09
C PHE A 116 4.20 -15.91 -11.10
N VAL A 117 3.73 -14.74 -10.65
CA VAL A 117 2.96 -13.84 -11.51
C VAL A 117 3.85 -13.12 -12.51
N ALA A 118 5.09 -12.79 -12.16
CA ALA A 118 6.07 -12.25 -13.10
C ALA A 118 6.28 -13.20 -14.29
N VAL A 119 6.55 -14.48 -14.03
CA VAL A 119 6.86 -15.48 -15.06
C VAL A 119 5.63 -15.90 -15.87
N VAL A 120 4.49 -16.12 -15.22
CA VAL A 120 3.30 -16.69 -15.89
C VAL A 120 2.41 -15.62 -16.52
N TRP A 121 2.48 -14.38 -16.04
CA TRP A 121 1.55 -13.32 -16.45
C TRP A 121 2.26 -12.10 -17.04
N LEU A 122 3.12 -11.43 -16.28
CA LEU A 122 3.65 -10.13 -16.70
C LEU A 122 4.64 -10.27 -17.87
N ILE A 123 5.64 -11.14 -17.76
CA ILE A 123 6.65 -11.30 -18.80
C ILE A 123 6.01 -11.74 -20.13
N PRO A 124 5.15 -12.79 -20.17
CA PRO A 124 4.48 -13.17 -21.43
C PRO A 124 3.60 -12.04 -21.99
N TRP A 125 2.89 -11.32 -21.13
CA TRP A 125 2.06 -10.19 -21.57
C TRP A 125 2.90 -9.07 -22.20
N ASP A 126 4.04 -8.77 -21.58
CA ASP A 126 4.95 -7.73 -22.02
C ASP A 126 5.46 -7.99 -23.44
N TYR A 127 5.95 -9.21 -23.69
CA TYR A 127 6.42 -9.61 -25.02
C TYR A 127 5.31 -9.75 -26.06
N ALA A 128 4.08 -10.11 -25.65
CA ALA A 128 2.98 -10.32 -26.59
C ALA A 128 2.28 -9.02 -27.02
N PHE A 129 2.26 -7.99 -26.16
CA PHE A 129 1.41 -6.81 -26.37
C PHE A 129 2.14 -5.47 -26.31
N GLN A 130 3.38 -5.39 -25.81
CA GLN A 130 4.16 -4.15 -25.84
C GLN A 130 5.05 -4.07 -27.08
N THR A 131 5.15 -2.86 -27.65
CA THR A 131 6.12 -2.54 -28.70
C THR A 131 7.53 -2.69 -28.16
N GLU A 132 8.51 -3.02 -29.01
CA GLU A 132 9.92 -3.18 -28.60
C GLU A 132 10.46 -1.96 -27.82
N SER A 133 9.97 -0.75 -28.12
CA SER A 133 10.32 0.48 -27.41
C SER A 133 9.79 0.58 -25.97
N ASN A 134 8.74 -0.16 -25.63
CA ASN A 134 8.05 -0.13 -24.34
C ASN A 134 8.18 -1.46 -23.57
N GLN A 135 8.88 -2.45 -24.14
CA GLN A 135 9.14 -3.73 -23.49
C GLN A 135 10.07 -3.53 -22.28
N ILE A 136 9.69 -4.13 -21.17
CA ILE A 136 10.47 -4.18 -19.94
C ILE A 136 11.38 -5.40 -20.03
N ALA A 137 12.68 -5.18 -19.85
CA ALA A 137 13.66 -6.25 -19.91
C ALA A 137 13.36 -7.32 -18.85
N VAL A 138 13.56 -8.60 -19.19
CA VAL A 138 13.44 -9.71 -18.22
C VAL A 138 14.35 -9.47 -17.01
N SER A 139 15.53 -8.86 -17.21
CA SER A 139 16.43 -8.44 -16.13
C SER A 139 15.75 -7.51 -15.13
N ASP A 140 14.84 -6.65 -15.56
CA ASP A 140 14.17 -5.69 -14.68
C ASP A 140 13.11 -6.36 -13.81
N TYR A 141 12.48 -7.43 -14.31
CA TYR A 141 11.64 -8.30 -13.50
C TYR A 141 12.45 -9.15 -12.52
N LEU A 142 13.62 -9.66 -12.92
CA LEU A 142 14.48 -10.47 -12.04
C LEU A 142 15.12 -9.64 -10.92
N LEU A 143 15.61 -8.45 -11.27
CA LEU A 143 16.25 -7.50 -10.35
C LEU A 143 15.25 -6.57 -9.66
N ALA A 144 13.96 -6.71 -10.01
CA ALA A 144 12.86 -5.88 -9.52
C ALA A 144 13.19 -4.39 -9.59
N LEU A 145 13.62 -3.91 -10.76
CA LEU A 145 13.90 -2.50 -11.03
C LEU A 145 12.59 -1.73 -11.30
N SER A 146 11.81 -2.22 -12.27
CA SER A 146 10.51 -1.64 -12.66
C SER A 146 9.44 -2.71 -12.96
N PRO A 147 9.13 -3.63 -12.02
CA PRO A 147 8.29 -4.81 -12.32
C PRO A 147 6.77 -4.52 -12.31
N SER A 148 6.33 -3.40 -12.88
CA SER A 148 4.93 -2.93 -12.85
C SER A 148 4.33 -2.98 -11.43
N GLN A 149 3.05 -3.33 -11.20
CA GLN A 149 2.44 -3.44 -9.87
C GLN A 149 3.24 -4.30 -8.88
N LEU A 150 4.08 -5.22 -9.34
CA LEU A 150 4.76 -6.15 -8.44
C LEU A 150 5.86 -5.48 -7.58
N TRP A 151 6.27 -4.25 -7.88
CA TRP A 151 7.31 -3.53 -7.13
C TRP A 151 6.97 -3.43 -5.64
N PHE A 152 5.68 -3.27 -5.33
CA PHE A 152 5.16 -3.16 -3.97
C PHE A 152 5.48 -4.39 -3.11
N LEU A 153 5.52 -5.59 -3.71
CA LEU A 153 5.78 -6.85 -2.98
C LEU A 153 7.22 -6.90 -2.47
N TRP A 154 8.20 -6.51 -3.30
CA TRP A 154 9.60 -6.42 -2.90
C TRP A 154 9.82 -5.33 -1.87
N MET A 155 9.26 -4.13 -2.12
CA MET A 155 9.35 -3.03 -1.18
C MET A 155 8.82 -3.44 0.20
N MET A 156 7.62 -4.02 0.26
CA MET A 156 7.00 -4.47 1.51
C MET A 156 7.79 -5.59 2.18
N PHE A 157 8.35 -6.53 1.41
CA PHE A 157 9.22 -7.57 1.94
C PHE A 157 10.44 -6.95 2.62
N GLY A 158 11.14 -6.05 1.92
CA GLY A 158 12.30 -5.33 2.44
C GLY A 158 11.97 -4.53 3.71
N VAL A 159 10.82 -3.85 3.76
CA VAL A 159 10.36 -3.12 4.95
C VAL A 159 10.23 -4.05 6.16
N PHE A 160 9.68 -5.27 5.99
CA PHE A 160 9.61 -6.23 7.11
C PHE A 160 10.99 -6.71 7.56
N VAL A 161 11.93 -6.90 6.63
CA VAL A 161 13.31 -7.28 6.96
C VAL A 161 13.99 -6.17 7.76
N LEU A 162 13.94 -4.94 7.23
CA LEU A 162 14.55 -3.77 7.87
C LEU A 162 13.93 -3.49 9.24
N ALA A 163 12.60 -3.57 9.34
CA ALA A 163 11.90 -3.43 10.61
C ALA A 163 12.35 -4.48 11.63
N TYR A 164 12.59 -5.74 11.25
CA TYR A 164 13.03 -6.76 12.20
C TYR A 164 14.26 -6.32 12.99
N PHE A 165 15.27 -5.78 12.31
CA PHE A 165 16.53 -5.32 12.91
C PHE A 165 16.37 -4.01 13.69
N LEU A 166 15.64 -3.03 13.15
CA LEU A 166 15.57 -1.69 13.75
C LEU A 166 14.56 -1.59 14.91
N THR A 167 13.50 -2.40 14.88
CA THR A 167 12.34 -2.27 15.78
C THR A 167 12.67 -2.37 17.26
N GLY A 168 13.71 -3.12 17.66
CA GLY A 168 14.11 -3.21 19.07
C GLY A 168 14.50 -1.84 19.65
N MET A 169 15.23 -1.04 18.87
CA MET A 169 15.63 0.31 19.24
C MET A 169 14.49 1.31 19.06
N MET A 170 13.82 1.27 17.88
CA MET A 170 12.75 2.21 17.55
C MET A 170 11.53 2.11 18.48
N TRP A 171 11.26 0.91 19.01
CA TRP A 171 10.17 0.69 19.96
C TRP A 171 10.48 1.22 21.35
N LYS A 172 11.71 1.00 21.84
CA LYS A 172 12.11 1.46 23.18
C LYS A 172 12.25 2.98 23.25
N LYS A 173 12.84 3.59 22.22
CA LYS A 173 13.12 5.04 22.17
C LYS A 173 12.44 5.67 20.94
N PRO A 174 11.23 6.25 21.08
CA PRO A 174 10.49 6.80 19.94
C PRO A 174 11.22 7.91 19.18
N LEU A 175 11.93 8.79 19.89
CA LEU A 175 12.70 9.87 19.25
C LEU A 175 13.80 9.32 18.31
N TRP A 176 14.51 8.27 18.74
CA TRP A 176 15.48 7.57 17.90
C TRP A 176 14.81 6.89 16.71
N GLY A 177 13.63 6.30 16.91
CA GLY A 177 12.85 5.73 15.81
C GLY A 177 12.49 6.76 14.75
N LEU A 178 12.05 7.95 15.17
CA LEU A 178 11.77 9.07 14.29
C LEU A 178 13.02 9.53 13.52
N MET A 179 14.16 9.72 14.22
CA MET A 179 15.42 10.10 13.58
C MET A 179 15.87 9.09 12.52
N ILE A 180 15.80 7.80 12.85
CA ILE A 180 16.16 6.72 11.91
C ILE A 180 15.26 6.75 10.68
N SER A 181 13.95 6.93 10.86
CA SER A 181 13.01 7.05 9.74
C SER A 181 13.33 8.24 8.84
N PHE A 182 13.71 9.39 9.38
CA PHE A 182 14.15 10.55 8.59
C PHE A 182 15.46 10.30 7.86
N VAL A 183 16.45 9.66 8.50
CA VAL A 183 17.71 9.30 7.86
C VAL A 183 17.47 8.33 6.70
N LEU A 184 16.65 7.30 6.89
CA LEU A 184 16.30 6.35 5.82
C LEU A 184 15.56 7.02 4.66
N TYR A 185 14.68 7.98 4.96
CA TYR A 185 14.02 8.78 3.93
C TYR A 185 15.02 9.62 3.13
N ALA A 186 15.95 10.33 3.79
CA ALA A 186 16.99 11.09 3.11
C ALA A 186 17.92 10.20 2.26
N VAL A 187 18.35 9.06 2.82
CA VAL A 187 19.15 8.05 2.11
C VAL A 187 18.40 7.52 0.88
N SER A 188 17.08 7.34 0.95
CA SER A 188 16.29 6.92 -0.22
C SER A 188 16.31 7.94 -1.36
N ILE A 189 16.25 9.23 -1.05
CA ILE A 189 16.27 10.29 -2.06
C ILE A 189 17.63 10.33 -2.74
N ILE A 190 18.70 10.30 -1.95
CA ILE A 190 20.07 10.30 -2.47
C ILE A 190 20.33 9.03 -3.28
N GLY A 191 19.96 7.87 -2.74
CA GLY A 191 20.16 6.58 -3.38
C GLY A 191 19.48 6.48 -4.75
N LEU A 192 18.21 6.90 -4.85
CA LEU A 192 17.46 6.90 -6.12
C LEU A 192 18.09 7.79 -7.20
N ARG A 193 18.87 8.80 -6.82
CA ARG A 193 19.56 9.68 -7.78
C ARG A 193 20.82 9.05 -8.36
N PHE A 194 21.50 8.19 -7.61
CA PHE A 194 22.82 7.68 -7.99
C PHE A 194 22.86 6.20 -8.35
N ILE A 195 21.94 5.40 -7.82
CA ILE A 195 21.98 3.94 -7.94
C ILE A 195 20.59 3.44 -8.33
N PRO A 196 20.47 2.60 -9.38
CA PRO A 196 19.20 1.97 -9.73
C PRO A 196 18.55 1.25 -8.53
N ASN A 197 17.23 1.22 -8.48
CA ASN A 197 16.48 0.73 -7.34
C ASN A 197 16.37 -0.81 -7.29
N TYR A 198 17.51 -1.49 -7.26
CA TYR A 198 17.60 -2.96 -7.20
C TYR A 198 16.81 -3.50 -6.00
N PHE A 199 15.94 -4.49 -6.26
CA PHE A 199 15.07 -5.11 -5.27
C PHE A 199 14.23 -4.12 -4.46
N GLN A 200 13.98 -2.93 -5.03
CA GLN A 200 13.22 -1.86 -4.40
C GLN A 200 13.82 -1.34 -3.08
N ILE A 201 15.14 -1.46 -2.88
CA ILE A 201 15.82 -1.11 -1.63
C ILE A 201 15.62 0.35 -1.21
N TRP A 202 15.64 1.29 -2.16
CA TRP A 202 15.46 2.70 -1.84
C TRP A 202 14.03 2.99 -1.43
N TYR A 203 13.05 2.37 -2.10
CA TYR A 203 11.66 2.44 -1.68
C TYR A 203 11.47 1.77 -0.32
N THR A 204 12.11 0.64 -0.02
CA THR A 204 12.10 0.05 1.31
C THR A 204 12.54 1.06 2.39
N CYS A 205 13.63 1.80 2.16
CA CYS A 205 14.07 2.85 3.07
C CYS A 205 13.04 3.99 3.19
N ARG A 206 12.49 4.47 2.07
CA ARG A 206 11.48 5.53 2.03
C ARG A 206 10.22 5.18 2.82
N PHE A 207 9.68 3.98 2.60
CA PHE A 207 8.43 3.51 3.19
C PHE A 207 8.57 3.09 4.65
N MET A 208 9.79 2.93 5.17
CA MET A 208 10.03 2.61 6.57
C MET A 208 9.45 3.67 7.52
N MET A 209 9.40 4.95 7.10
CA MET A 209 8.78 6.01 7.89
C MET A 209 7.27 5.79 8.10
N LEU A 210 6.53 5.43 7.06
CA LEU A 210 5.09 5.13 7.16
C LEU A 210 4.84 3.86 7.99
N PHE A 211 5.68 2.85 7.79
CA PHE A 211 5.63 1.63 8.60
C PHE A 211 5.84 1.95 10.09
N TYR A 212 6.83 2.79 10.41
CA TYR A 212 7.11 3.24 11.76
C TYR A 212 5.94 4.03 12.37
N THR A 213 5.34 4.95 11.62
CA THR A 213 4.13 5.68 12.04
C THR A 213 3.02 4.70 12.45
N GLY A 214 2.80 3.65 11.67
CA GLY A 214 1.84 2.59 12.01
C GLY A 214 2.14 1.88 13.33
N MET A 215 3.42 1.61 13.61
CA MET A 215 3.83 1.03 14.89
C MET A 215 3.57 1.98 16.06
N MET A 216 3.82 3.28 15.88
CA MET A 216 3.58 4.29 16.91
C MET A 216 2.09 4.48 17.19
N ILE A 217 1.24 4.43 16.17
CA ILE A 217 -0.23 4.41 16.33
C ILE A 217 -0.66 3.22 17.20
N ARG A 218 -0.06 2.03 17.01
CA ARG A 218 -0.36 0.87 17.85
C ARG A 218 0.11 1.03 19.29
N LYS A 219 1.29 1.64 19.47
CA LYS A 219 1.91 1.87 20.77
C LYS A 219 1.12 2.89 21.59
N ASP A 220 0.77 4.02 20.99
CA ASP A 220 0.04 5.12 21.64
C ASP A 220 -1.46 5.10 21.32
N ARG A 221 -2.17 4.17 21.97
CA ARG A 221 -3.62 3.95 21.76
C ARG A 221 -4.52 5.08 22.26
N LYS A 222 -3.94 6.06 22.97
CA LYS A 222 -4.64 7.27 23.44
C LYS A 222 -4.05 8.54 22.82
N GLY A 223 -3.23 8.37 21.79
CA GLY A 223 -2.54 9.46 21.12
C GLY A 223 -3.49 10.41 20.39
N LEU A 224 -2.90 11.52 19.92
CA LEU A 224 -3.63 12.60 19.23
C LEU A 224 -4.49 12.10 18.07
N ILE A 225 -4.03 11.08 17.34
CA ILE A 225 -4.71 10.50 16.17
C ILE A 225 -6.12 9.99 16.50
N TYR A 226 -6.31 9.42 17.70
CA TYR A 226 -7.61 8.91 18.14
C TYR A 226 -8.51 9.99 18.75
N LYS A 227 -7.95 11.15 19.12
CA LYS A 227 -8.70 12.30 19.68
C LYS A 227 -9.27 13.20 18.60
N ILE A 228 -8.56 13.33 17.48
CA ILE A 228 -8.99 14.13 16.33
C ILE A 228 -10.07 13.36 15.54
N PRO A 229 -11.24 13.95 15.29
CA PRO A 229 -12.27 13.31 14.47
C PRO A 229 -11.81 13.03 13.03
N TRP A 230 -12.26 11.92 12.44
CA TRP A 230 -11.84 11.48 11.10
C TRP A 230 -12.06 12.54 10.01
N TYR A 231 -13.15 13.33 10.07
CA TYR A 231 -13.44 14.36 9.07
C TYR A 231 -12.45 15.53 9.11
N VAL A 232 -11.81 15.78 10.26
CA VAL A 232 -10.73 16.78 10.36
C VAL A 232 -9.49 16.30 9.61
N TRP A 233 -9.16 15.00 9.70
CA TRP A 233 -8.06 14.44 8.92
C TRP A 233 -8.32 14.51 7.40
N VAL A 234 -9.57 14.34 6.96
CA VAL A 234 -9.97 14.54 5.56
C VAL A 234 -9.74 16.00 5.14
N ALA A 235 -10.16 16.97 5.96
CA ALA A 235 -9.96 18.39 5.65
C ALA A 235 -8.48 18.77 5.58
N ILE A 236 -7.65 18.27 6.52
CA ILE A 236 -6.20 18.52 6.52
C ILE A 236 -5.55 17.90 5.28
N ASP A 237 -5.90 16.67 4.92
CA ASP A 237 -5.38 15.99 3.75
C ASP A 237 -5.72 16.74 2.45
N LEU A 238 -6.98 17.13 2.27
CA LEU A 238 -7.42 17.88 1.09
C LEU A 238 -6.74 19.25 0.99
N LEU A 239 -6.61 19.97 2.11
CA LEU A 239 -5.90 21.25 2.15
C LEU A 239 -4.43 21.07 1.77
N LEU A 240 -3.77 20.06 2.32
CA LEU A 240 -2.37 19.76 2.05
C LEU A 240 -2.15 19.28 0.62
N PHE A 241 -3.09 18.52 0.06
CA PHE A 241 -3.09 18.11 -1.34
C PHE A 241 -3.18 19.33 -2.27
N VAL A 242 -4.17 20.21 -2.06
CA VAL A 242 -4.31 21.45 -2.86
C VAL A 242 -3.07 22.32 -2.74
N LEU A 243 -2.50 22.46 -1.54
CA LEU A 243 -1.28 23.24 -1.33
C LEU A 243 -0.07 22.60 -2.04
N THR A 244 0.03 21.26 -2.05
CA THR A 244 1.10 20.54 -2.74
C THR A 244 1.00 20.74 -4.25
N GLU A 245 -0.20 20.57 -4.83
CA GLU A 245 -0.44 20.81 -6.25
C GLU A 245 -0.18 22.28 -6.65
N TYR A 246 -0.59 23.23 -5.79
CA TYR A 246 -0.29 24.64 -6.00
C TYR A 246 1.22 24.91 -5.98
N CYS A 247 1.97 24.34 -5.04
CA CYS A 247 3.43 24.49 -4.99
C CYS A 247 4.13 23.85 -6.19
N ASN A 248 3.64 22.71 -6.69
CA ASN A 248 4.18 22.02 -7.86
C ASN A 248 4.02 22.82 -9.16
N ALA A 249 3.08 23.79 -9.21
CA ALA A 249 2.89 24.66 -10.36
C ALA A 249 4.00 25.72 -10.54
N PHE A 250 4.91 25.85 -9.57
CA PHE A 250 6.01 26.82 -9.61
C PHE A 250 7.37 26.10 -9.63
N GLU A 251 8.26 26.48 -10.54
CA GLU A 251 9.57 25.82 -10.70
C GLU A 251 10.74 26.61 -10.07
N ASN A 252 10.56 27.91 -9.81
CA ASN A 252 11.66 28.83 -9.54
C ASN A 252 11.80 29.19 -8.05
N GLY A 253 12.87 28.71 -7.40
CA GLY A 253 13.32 29.17 -6.09
C GLY A 253 13.82 28.07 -5.17
N ILE A 254 14.75 28.39 -4.27
CA ILE A 254 15.30 27.44 -3.28
C ILE A 254 14.21 26.95 -2.31
N ILE A 255 13.34 27.86 -1.86
CA ILE A 255 12.21 27.52 -0.96
C ILE A 255 11.28 26.52 -1.65
N ILE A 256 11.00 26.73 -2.93
CA ILE A 256 10.13 25.86 -3.71
C ILE A 256 10.76 24.47 -3.87
N LYS A 257 12.06 24.37 -4.16
CA LYS A 257 12.79 23.08 -4.19
C LYS A 257 12.76 22.34 -2.86
N LEU A 258 12.87 23.04 -1.73
CA LEU A 258 12.77 22.43 -0.40
C LEU A 258 11.35 21.92 -0.12
N LEU A 259 10.32 22.68 -0.52
CA LEU A 259 8.93 22.26 -0.41
C LEU A 259 8.65 21.00 -1.25
N HIS A 260 9.19 20.91 -2.47
CA HIS A 260 9.07 19.72 -3.33
C HIS A 260 9.67 18.45 -2.71
N ILE A 261 10.56 18.55 -1.73
CA ILE A 261 11.11 17.40 -1.01
C ILE A 261 10.24 17.05 0.20
N GLY A 262 9.88 18.04 1.02
CA GLY A 262 9.20 17.80 2.30
C GLY A 262 7.69 17.59 2.19
N MET A 263 7.02 18.37 1.34
CA MET A 263 5.56 18.39 1.22
C MET A 263 4.98 17.06 0.74
N PRO A 264 5.53 16.39 -0.29
CA PRO A 264 4.99 15.10 -0.72
C PRO A 264 5.04 14.06 0.40
N MET A 265 6.12 14.00 1.17
CA MET A 265 6.22 13.05 2.28
C MET A 265 5.22 13.36 3.40
N LEU A 266 5.05 14.64 3.74
CA LEU A 266 4.05 15.05 4.72
C LEU A 266 2.64 14.66 4.24
N LEU A 267 2.32 14.94 2.97
CA LEU A 267 1.06 14.56 2.34
C LEU A 267 0.85 13.05 2.44
N HIS A 268 1.86 12.24 2.14
CA HIS A 268 1.74 10.78 2.26
C HIS A 268 1.48 10.28 3.68
N ILE A 269 2.09 10.92 4.69
CA ILE A 269 1.86 10.58 6.10
C ILE A 269 0.45 10.97 6.53
N ILE A 270 0.05 12.20 6.24
CA ILE A 270 -1.28 12.73 6.58
C ILE A 270 -2.36 11.92 5.85
N GLY A 271 -2.20 11.66 4.56
CA GLY A 271 -3.11 10.84 3.77
C GLY A 271 -3.22 9.42 4.30
N ALA A 272 -2.10 8.80 4.71
CA ALA A 272 -2.12 7.49 5.33
C ALA A 272 -2.89 7.46 6.65
N VAL A 273 -2.72 8.49 7.50
CA VAL A 273 -3.45 8.64 8.76
C VAL A 273 -4.94 8.94 8.51
N MET A 274 -5.25 9.80 7.54
CA MET A 274 -6.60 10.10 7.09
C MET A 274 -7.31 8.83 6.64
N ALA A 275 -6.70 8.03 5.76
CA ALA A 275 -7.28 6.79 5.27
C ALA A 275 -7.51 5.79 6.42
N PHE A 276 -6.53 5.64 7.32
CA PHE A 276 -6.66 4.76 8.49
C PHE A 276 -7.81 5.18 9.41
N THR A 277 -7.86 6.45 9.81
CA THR A 277 -8.88 6.96 10.75
C THR A 277 -10.27 6.95 10.14
N THR A 278 -10.41 7.37 8.88
CA THR A 278 -11.67 7.40 8.14
C THR A 278 -12.23 6.01 7.95
N LEU A 279 -11.44 5.07 7.41
CA LEU A 279 -11.92 3.72 7.16
C LEU A 279 -12.17 2.94 8.45
N ASN A 280 -11.42 3.20 9.52
CA ASN A 280 -11.72 2.65 10.85
C ASN A 280 -13.03 3.22 11.44
N ALA A 281 -13.35 4.49 11.20
CA ALA A 281 -14.63 5.07 11.62
C ALA A 281 -15.81 4.46 10.84
N PHE A 282 -15.63 4.19 9.55
CA PHE A 282 -16.65 3.52 8.73
C PHE A 282 -16.81 2.04 9.07
N SER A 283 -15.75 1.33 9.43
CA SER A 283 -15.84 -0.09 9.81
C SER A 283 -16.73 -0.29 11.04
N GLY A 284 -16.76 0.68 11.97
CA GLY A 284 -17.66 0.67 13.13
C GLY A 284 -19.12 0.99 12.81
N LYS A 285 -19.43 1.53 11.62
CA LYS A 285 -20.78 1.92 11.20
C LYS A 285 -21.44 0.91 10.26
N ILE A 286 -20.67 0.00 9.68
CA ILE A 286 -21.13 -0.93 8.64
C ILE A 286 -20.98 -2.36 9.14
N ASN A 287 -22.03 -3.18 9.00
CA ASN A 287 -21.93 -4.61 9.27
C ASN A 287 -21.29 -5.34 8.07
N PHE A 288 -19.97 -5.19 7.91
CA PHE A 288 -19.24 -5.82 6.81
C PHE A 288 -19.01 -7.33 7.02
N LYS A 289 -19.09 -7.83 8.26
CA LYS A 289 -18.74 -9.21 8.63
C LYS A 289 -19.66 -10.26 8.00
N THR A 290 -20.92 -9.90 7.74
CA THR A 290 -21.89 -10.78 7.08
C THR A 290 -22.07 -10.47 5.59
N ASN A 291 -21.43 -9.41 5.09
CA ASN A 291 -21.59 -8.97 3.72
C ASN A 291 -20.83 -9.91 2.77
N ARG A 292 -21.56 -10.61 1.90
CA ARG A 292 -20.99 -11.59 0.96
C ARG A 292 -19.96 -10.97 0.00
N LEU A 293 -20.20 -9.74 -0.46
CA LEU A 293 -19.29 -9.04 -1.36
C LEU A 293 -17.99 -8.67 -0.65
N TYR A 294 -18.08 -8.18 0.60
CA TYR A 294 -16.90 -7.93 1.42
C TYR A 294 -16.09 -9.21 1.63
N LEU A 295 -16.73 -10.30 2.07
CA LEU A 295 -16.05 -11.58 2.32
C LEU A 295 -15.39 -12.14 1.06
N PHE A 296 -16.00 -11.92 -0.11
CA PHE A 296 -15.41 -12.25 -1.39
C PHE A 296 -14.11 -11.47 -1.63
N PHE A 297 -14.14 -10.14 -1.47
CA PHE A 297 -12.95 -9.32 -1.67
C PHE A 297 -11.90 -9.54 -0.58
N GLU A 298 -12.28 -9.78 0.68
CA GLU A 298 -11.35 -10.14 1.75
C GLU A 298 -10.53 -11.39 1.40
N LYS A 299 -11.17 -12.38 0.79
CA LYS A 299 -10.50 -13.61 0.35
C LYS A 299 -9.64 -13.41 -0.91
N ASN A 300 -10.09 -12.59 -1.86
CA ASN A 300 -9.51 -12.54 -3.21
C ASN A 300 -8.69 -11.27 -3.52
N ASN A 301 -8.68 -10.24 -2.67
CA ASN A 301 -8.08 -8.93 -2.96
C ASN A 301 -6.62 -9.00 -3.42
N PHE A 302 -5.80 -9.87 -2.81
CA PHE A 302 -4.40 -9.98 -3.16
C PHE A 302 -4.21 -10.60 -4.54
N THR A 303 -5.00 -11.61 -4.89
CA THR A 303 -4.95 -12.19 -6.24
C THR A 303 -5.48 -11.19 -7.26
N ILE A 304 -6.57 -10.47 -6.97
CA ILE A 304 -7.08 -9.38 -7.83
C ILE A 304 -5.99 -8.35 -8.13
N TYR A 305 -5.29 -7.90 -7.09
CA TYR A 305 -4.14 -7.01 -7.22
C TYR A 305 -3.03 -7.54 -8.13
N LEU A 306 -2.73 -8.83 -8.08
CA LEU A 306 -1.65 -9.39 -8.89
C LEU A 306 -1.95 -9.30 -10.40
N PHE A 307 -3.22 -9.38 -10.81
CA PHE A 307 -3.61 -9.54 -12.21
C PHE A 307 -4.31 -8.32 -12.84
N HIS A 308 -4.77 -7.35 -12.05
CA HIS A 308 -5.61 -6.25 -12.55
C HIS A 308 -4.94 -5.34 -13.59
N GLN A 309 -3.64 -5.04 -13.45
CA GLN A 309 -2.97 -4.01 -14.25
C GLN A 309 -2.94 -4.35 -15.75
N GLN A 310 -2.57 -5.58 -16.13
CA GLN A 310 -2.52 -6.00 -17.53
C GLN A 310 -3.92 -6.04 -18.17
N ILE A 311 -4.96 -6.31 -17.39
CA ILE A 311 -6.36 -6.25 -17.85
C ILE A 311 -6.74 -4.81 -18.18
N ILE A 312 -6.34 -3.84 -17.35
CA ILE A 312 -6.53 -2.41 -17.63
C ILE A 312 -5.85 -2.05 -18.96
N TYR A 313 -4.65 -2.58 -19.22
CA TYR A 313 -3.93 -2.29 -20.47
C TYR A 313 -4.74 -2.76 -21.68
N LEU A 314 -5.29 -3.97 -21.61
CA LEU A 314 -6.13 -4.51 -22.67
C LEU A 314 -7.35 -3.61 -22.93
N VAL A 315 -8.02 -3.15 -21.88
CA VAL A 315 -9.21 -2.28 -22.02
C VAL A 315 -8.82 -0.94 -22.65
N ILE A 316 -7.71 -0.34 -22.22
CA ILE A 316 -7.18 0.90 -22.79
C ILE A 316 -6.87 0.73 -24.28
N THR A 317 -6.13 -0.32 -24.66
CA THR A 317 -5.79 -0.59 -26.06
C THR A 317 -7.03 -0.76 -26.93
N LEU A 318 -8.08 -1.38 -26.41
CA LEU A 318 -9.32 -1.63 -27.17
C LEU A 318 -10.24 -0.40 -27.28
N LEU A 319 -10.30 0.44 -26.24
CA LEU A 319 -11.34 1.47 -26.09
C LEU A 319 -10.81 2.92 -26.10
N ASN A 320 -9.51 3.17 -25.90
CA ASN A 320 -8.95 4.52 -25.94
C ASN A 320 -9.25 5.19 -27.29
N GLY A 321 -9.79 6.42 -27.26
CA GLY A 321 -10.23 7.16 -28.45
C GLY A 321 -11.58 6.71 -29.03
N LYS A 322 -12.13 5.56 -28.63
CA LYS A 322 -13.45 5.06 -29.10
C LYS A 322 -14.60 5.41 -28.17
N VAL A 323 -14.32 5.67 -26.90
CA VAL A 323 -15.31 6.05 -25.89
C VAL A 323 -14.85 7.29 -25.12
N PRO A 324 -15.76 8.08 -24.52
CA PRO A 324 -15.40 9.22 -23.69
C PRO A 324 -14.57 8.82 -22.46
N SER A 325 -13.70 9.72 -21.97
CA SER A 325 -12.76 9.44 -20.88
C SER A 325 -13.42 8.91 -19.60
N GLY A 326 -14.57 9.47 -19.21
CA GLY A 326 -15.31 9.01 -18.04
C GLY A 326 -15.83 7.58 -18.20
N VAL A 327 -16.30 7.22 -19.40
CA VAL A 327 -16.75 5.85 -19.71
C VAL A 327 -15.56 4.90 -19.72
N LEU A 328 -14.43 5.30 -20.31
CA LEU A 328 -13.20 4.50 -20.30
C LEU A 328 -12.72 4.21 -18.88
N ALA A 329 -12.73 5.21 -17.99
CA ALA A 329 -12.34 5.03 -16.59
C ALA A 329 -13.24 4.01 -15.86
N ILE A 330 -14.56 4.08 -16.08
CA ILE A 330 -15.52 3.13 -15.52
C ILE A 330 -15.29 1.73 -16.09
N CYS A 331 -15.09 1.61 -17.41
CA CYS A 331 -14.80 0.33 -18.07
C CYS A 331 -13.50 -0.28 -17.55
N ASN A 332 -12.42 0.51 -17.43
CA ASN A 332 -11.15 0.07 -16.87
C ASN A 332 -11.36 -0.55 -15.49
N PHE A 333 -12.02 0.17 -14.58
CA PHE A 333 -12.23 -0.30 -13.21
C PHE A 333 -13.14 -1.54 -13.16
N ALA A 334 -14.29 -1.49 -13.82
CA ALA A 334 -15.28 -2.58 -13.78
C ALA A 334 -14.74 -3.86 -14.40
N ILE A 335 -14.14 -3.78 -15.60
CA ILE A 335 -13.60 -4.94 -16.31
C ILE A 335 -12.39 -5.50 -15.55
N ALA A 336 -11.49 -4.64 -15.05
CA ALA A 336 -10.35 -5.09 -14.26
C ALA A 336 -10.78 -5.84 -13.01
N ILE A 337 -11.75 -5.32 -12.24
CA ILE A 337 -12.29 -6.00 -11.05
C ILE A 337 -12.97 -7.31 -11.42
N ILE A 338 -13.82 -7.35 -12.45
CA ILE A 338 -14.56 -8.55 -12.84
C ILE A 338 -13.60 -9.64 -13.31
N LEU A 339 -12.75 -9.35 -14.29
CA LEU A 339 -11.87 -10.35 -14.89
C LEU A 339 -10.79 -10.84 -13.91
N SER A 340 -10.18 -9.94 -13.12
CA SER A 340 -9.23 -10.35 -12.09
C SER A 340 -9.89 -11.17 -10.98
N SER A 341 -11.16 -10.90 -10.66
CA SER A 341 -11.96 -11.72 -9.73
C SER A 341 -12.22 -13.12 -10.28
N LEU A 342 -12.53 -13.25 -11.58
CA LEU A 342 -12.68 -14.55 -12.23
C LEU A 342 -11.37 -15.34 -12.19
N ILE A 343 -10.23 -14.71 -12.52
CA ILE A 343 -8.89 -15.31 -12.40
C ILE A 343 -8.66 -15.77 -10.95
N ALA A 344 -8.97 -14.93 -9.97
CA ALA A 344 -8.80 -15.28 -8.57
C ALA A 344 -9.65 -16.51 -8.17
N VAL A 345 -10.91 -16.58 -8.59
CA VAL A 345 -11.79 -17.73 -8.33
C VAL A 345 -11.22 -19.01 -8.96
N VAL A 346 -10.74 -18.95 -10.20
CA VAL A 346 -10.15 -20.09 -10.90
C VAL A 346 -8.87 -20.56 -10.21
N LEU A 347 -7.93 -19.65 -9.95
CA LEU A 347 -6.67 -19.97 -9.27
C LEU A 347 -6.92 -20.47 -7.83
N ASN A 348 -8.05 -20.13 -7.21
CA ASN A 348 -8.37 -20.62 -5.89
C ASN A 348 -8.97 -22.03 -5.84
N LYS A 349 -9.19 -22.67 -6.99
CA LYS A 349 -9.66 -24.07 -7.04
C LYS A 349 -8.58 -25.08 -6.65
N TRP A 350 -7.31 -24.82 -6.97
CA TRP A 350 -6.22 -25.77 -6.72
C TRP A 350 -5.31 -25.34 -5.57
N LYS A 351 -4.85 -26.31 -4.77
CA LYS A 351 -3.96 -26.06 -3.62
C LYS A 351 -2.65 -25.39 -4.03
N LEU A 352 -2.08 -25.83 -5.17
CA LEU A 352 -0.81 -25.30 -5.70
C LEU A 352 -0.93 -23.82 -6.05
N THR A 353 -1.94 -23.43 -6.83
CA THR A 353 -2.14 -22.05 -7.27
C THR A 353 -2.52 -21.13 -6.11
N ARG A 354 -3.24 -21.60 -5.09
CA ARG A 354 -3.44 -20.85 -3.83
C ARG A 354 -2.12 -20.55 -3.12
N PHE A 355 -1.22 -21.54 -3.05
CA PHE A 355 0.10 -21.35 -2.47
C PHE A 355 0.94 -20.37 -3.30
N LEU A 356 0.96 -20.54 -4.62
CA LEU A 356 1.71 -19.68 -5.54
C LEU A 356 1.20 -18.24 -5.53
N THR A 357 -0.10 -18.01 -5.33
CA THR A 357 -0.69 -16.66 -5.19
C THR A 357 -0.67 -16.14 -3.75
N GLY A 358 0.00 -16.83 -2.82
CA GLY A 358 0.24 -16.30 -1.47
C GLY A 358 -0.98 -16.31 -0.56
N GLN A 359 -2.04 -17.03 -0.94
CA GLN A 359 -3.20 -17.25 -0.09
C GLN A 359 -2.82 -18.15 1.09
N LYS A 360 -3.47 -17.93 2.23
CA LYS A 360 -3.35 -18.86 3.36
C LYS A 360 -4.05 -20.17 2.98
N ALA A 361 -3.31 -21.28 3.06
CA ALA A 361 -3.73 -22.61 2.62
C ALA A 361 -4.96 -23.15 3.35
#